data_AF-A0A915IDQ6-F1
#
_entry.id   AF-A0A915IDQ6-F1
#
_cell.length_a   1.000
_cell.length_b   1.000
_cell.length_c   1.000
_cell.angle_alpha   90.00
_cell.angle_beta   90.00
_cell.angle_gamma   90.00
#
_symmetry.space_group_name_H-M   'P 1'
#
loop_
_entity.id
_entity.type
_entity.pdbx_description
1 polymer ?
#
loop_
_entity_poly.entity_id
_entity_poly.type
_entity_poly.pdbx_seq_one_letter_code
_entity_poly.pdbx_strand_id
1 'polypeptide(L)'
;MHSFLSRLNAVFAFALSVLASVTFACFVTTFFKNYSTAVEIATAKPFIKNLPDYSANREKNDLAVLNFDLQVDLSPLFDWNTKQLFLFLTAEYATKENALNQVVLWDKIVLRTDNPVIDLKSNNLKYYFWDDGNGLR
;
A
#
# COMPACT_ATOMS: atom_id res chain seq x y z
N MET A 1 15.51 5.31 56.02
CA MET A 1 14.35 4.39 56.07
C MET A 1 14.09 3.84 54.68
N HIS A 2 14.48 2.60 54.39
CA HIS A 2 14.14 1.94 53.13
C HIS A 2 12.99 0.97 53.40
N SER A 3 11.75 1.40 53.15
CA SER A 3 10.59 0.52 53.19
C SER A 3 10.62 -0.42 51.98
N PHE A 4 9.96 -1.57 52.10
CA PHE A 4 9.77 -2.51 50.98
C PHE A 4 9.21 -1.81 49.73
N LEU A 5 8.24 -0.90 49.92
CA LEU A 5 7.64 -0.10 48.85
C LEU A 5 8.66 0.82 48.15
N SER A 6 9.58 1.44 48.89
CA SER A 6 10.62 2.30 48.29
C SER A 6 11.58 1.50 47.40
N ARG A 7 11.94 0.28 47.79
CA ARG A 7 12.80 -0.62 46.98
C ARG A 7 12.07 -1.10 45.73
N LEU A 8 10.80 -1.45 45.85
CA LEU A 8 9.97 -1.85 44.70
C LEU A 8 9.83 -0.71 43.69
N ASN A 9 9.59 0.52 44.16
CA ASN A 9 9.52 1.70 43.32
C ASN A 9 10.84 1.95 42.55
N ALA A 10 11.99 1.76 43.20
CA ALA A 10 13.29 1.92 42.56
C ALA A 10 13.51 0.89 41.43
N VAL A 11 13.15 -0.38 41.66
CA VAL A 11 13.23 -1.44 40.62
C VAL A 11 12.28 -1.12 39.46
N PHE A 12 11.06 -0.69 39.75
CA PHE A 12 10.08 -0.34 38.73
C PHE A 12 10.51 0.87 37.89
N ALA A 13 10.99 1.94 38.55
CA ALA A 13 11.53 3.13 37.87
C ALA A 13 12.74 2.78 36.99
N PHE A 14 13.63 1.92 37.48
CA PHE A 14 14.77 1.43 36.69
C PHE A 14 14.29 0.64 35.47
N ALA A 15 13.36 -0.31 35.64
CA ALA A 15 12.79 -1.07 34.53
C ALA A 15 12.15 -0.15 33.47
N LEU A 16 11.35 0.84 33.91
CA LEU A 16 10.77 1.84 33.00
C LEU A 16 11.83 2.63 32.25
N SER A 17 12.92 3.05 32.91
CA SER A 17 14.00 3.79 32.26
C SER A 17 14.73 2.96 31.20
N VAL A 18 14.92 1.67 31.44
CA VAL A 18 15.50 0.73 30.47
C VAL A 18 14.57 0.54 29.29
N LEU A 19 13.27 0.29 29.53
CA LEU A 19 12.28 0.17 28.45
C LEU A 19 12.20 1.45 27.61
N ALA A 20 12.21 2.62 28.24
CA ALA A 20 12.20 3.91 27.55
C ALA A 20 13.45 4.08 26.67
N SER A 21 14.62 3.72 27.19
CA SER A 21 15.89 3.77 26.44
C SER A 21 15.90 2.82 25.24
N VAL A 22 15.41 1.59 25.40
CA VAL A 22 15.29 0.62 24.31
C VAL A 22 14.29 1.09 23.26
N THR A 23 13.15 1.62 23.68
CA THR A 23 12.12 2.15 22.77
C THR A 23 12.66 3.34 21.98
N PHE A 24 13.43 4.23 22.63
CA PHE A 24 14.10 5.33 21.96
C PHE A 24 15.15 4.86 20.96
N ALA A 25 15.94 3.84 21.30
CA ALA A 25 16.88 3.24 20.34
C ALA A 25 16.16 2.63 19.13
N CYS A 26 15.05 1.91 19.34
CA CYS A 26 14.19 1.42 18.26
C CYS A 26 13.70 2.56 17.37
N PHE A 27 13.22 3.66 17.95
CA PHE A 27 12.81 4.86 17.21
C PHE A 27 13.96 5.45 16.35
N VAL A 28 15.17 5.53 16.90
CA VAL A 28 16.34 6.03 16.16
C VAL A 28 16.65 5.14 14.95
N THR A 29 16.53 3.81 15.07
CA THR A 29 16.80 2.91 13.94
C THR A 29 15.84 3.09 12.76
N THR A 30 14.60 3.54 13.00
CA THR A 30 13.61 3.83 11.95
C THR A 30 14.07 4.92 11.00
N PHE A 31 14.84 5.92 11.46
CA PHE A 31 15.34 7.01 10.60
C PHE A 31 16.37 6.56 9.56
N PHE A 32 17.11 5.48 9.84
CA PHE A 32 18.15 4.98 8.94
C PHE A 32 17.63 3.94 7.96
N LYS A 33 16.34 3.59 8.04
CA LYS A 33 15.75 2.54 7.22
C LYS A 33 15.25 3.11 5.89
N ASN A 34 15.66 2.48 4.79
CA ASN A 34 15.15 2.79 3.47
C ASN A 34 13.86 2.01 3.19
N TYR A 35 12.77 2.72 2.94
CA TYR A 35 11.45 2.14 2.67
C TYR A 35 11.16 1.97 1.17
N SER A 36 12.21 1.76 0.37
CA SER A 36 12.07 1.51 -1.06
C SER A 36 12.33 0.04 -1.36
N THR A 37 11.50 -0.55 -2.22
CA THR A 37 11.73 -1.89 -2.76
C THR A 37 11.60 -1.85 -4.27
N ALA A 38 12.27 -2.79 -4.94
CA ALA A 38 12.13 -2.95 -6.38
C ALA A 38 10.76 -3.57 -6.68
N VAL A 39 10.05 -3.00 -7.65
CA VAL A 39 8.73 -3.47 -8.07
C VAL A 39 8.79 -3.75 -9.55
N GLU A 40 8.47 -4.98 -9.94
CA GLU A 40 8.31 -5.38 -11.33
C GLU A 40 6.82 -5.45 -11.64
N ILE A 41 6.36 -4.58 -12.54
CA ILE A 41 4.98 -4.52 -12.99
C ILE A 41 4.97 -4.72 -14.49
N ALA A 42 4.20 -5.69 -14.97
CA ALA A 42 3.92 -5.86 -16.39
C ALA A 42 2.42 -5.87 -16.63
N THR A 43 1.99 -5.33 -17.76
CA THR A 43 0.58 -5.31 -18.16
C THR A 43 0.36 -6.28 -19.30
N ALA A 44 -0.58 -7.20 -19.12
CA ALA A 44 -0.95 -8.18 -20.13
C ALA A 44 -2.30 -7.81 -20.78
N LYS A 45 -2.28 -7.64 -22.10
CA LYS A 45 -3.45 -7.51 -22.98
C LYS A 45 -4.52 -6.50 -22.48
N PRO A 46 -4.24 -5.19 -22.55
CA PRO A 46 -5.27 -4.19 -22.28
C PRO A 46 -6.40 -4.32 -23.31
N PHE A 47 -7.64 -4.40 -22.83
CA PHE A 47 -8.84 -4.42 -23.67
C PHE A 47 -9.80 -3.32 -23.24
N ILE A 48 -10.16 -2.43 -24.18
CA ILE A 48 -11.04 -1.29 -23.92
C ILE A 48 -12.42 -1.61 -24.49
N LYS A 49 -13.46 -1.53 -23.65
CA LYS A 49 -14.87 -1.62 -24.04
C LYS A 49 -15.53 -0.28 -23.83
N ASN A 50 -16.12 0.26 -24.89
CA ASN A 50 -17.09 1.34 -24.77
C ASN A 50 -18.38 0.78 -24.17
N LEU A 51 -18.76 1.21 -22.97
CA LEU A 51 -20.04 0.83 -22.35
C LEU A 51 -20.96 2.06 -22.24
N PRO A 52 -22.26 1.91 -22.51
CA PRO A 52 -23.22 2.96 -22.20
C PRO A 52 -23.32 3.11 -20.67
N ASP A 53 -23.21 4.33 -20.16
CA ASP A 53 -23.52 4.62 -18.78
C ASP A 53 -25.04 4.45 -18.55
N TYR A 54 -25.42 3.79 -17.45
CA TYR A 54 -26.82 3.65 -17.03
C TYR A 54 -27.26 4.78 -16.08
N SER A 55 -26.41 5.76 -15.84
CA SER A 55 -26.75 7.02 -15.16
C SER A 55 -27.74 7.87 -15.98
N ALA A 56 -28.34 8.88 -15.34
CA ALA A 56 -29.36 9.75 -15.95
C ALA A 56 -28.86 10.52 -17.19
N ASN A 57 -27.54 10.70 -17.31
CA ASN A 57 -26.88 11.24 -18.48
C ASN A 57 -26.40 10.07 -19.36
N ARG A 58 -26.96 9.93 -20.57
CA ARG A 58 -26.70 8.80 -21.51
C ARG A 58 -25.32 8.91 -22.20
N GLU A 59 -24.31 9.36 -21.47
CA GLU A 59 -22.96 9.48 -22.01
C GLU A 59 -22.30 8.09 -22.07
N LYS A 60 -21.45 7.89 -23.07
CA LYS A 60 -20.69 6.64 -23.23
C LYS A 60 -19.36 6.86 -22.55
N ASN A 61 -19.02 5.97 -21.63
CA ASN A 61 -17.77 5.98 -20.92
C ASN A 61 -16.93 4.78 -21.35
N ASP A 62 -15.63 4.99 -21.43
CA ASP A 62 -14.68 3.91 -21.71
C ASP A 62 -14.45 3.08 -20.43
N LEU A 63 -14.73 1.77 -20.54
CA LEU A 63 -14.33 0.78 -19.56
C LEU A 63 -13.09 0.04 -20.08
N ALA A 64 -11.95 0.25 -19.43
CA ALA A 64 -10.78 -0.57 -19.64
C ALA A 64 -10.82 -1.81 -18.72
N VAL A 65 -10.52 -2.97 -19.31
CA VAL A 65 -10.26 -4.21 -18.60
C VAL A 65 -8.86 -4.67 -19.02
N LEU A 66 -7.97 -4.79 -18.07
CA LEU A 66 -6.61 -5.26 -18.30
C LEU A 66 -6.22 -6.26 -17.22
N ASN A 67 -5.32 -7.17 -17.57
CA ASN A 67 -4.68 -8.03 -16.59
C ASN A 67 -3.28 -7.50 -16.31
N PHE A 68 -2.80 -7.72 -15.10
CA PHE A 68 -1.47 -7.30 -14.72
C PHE A 68 -0.72 -8.42 -14.01
N ASP A 69 0.60 -8.35 -14.17
CA ASP A 69 1.57 -9.13 -13.45
C ASP A 69 2.26 -8.19 -12.47
N LEU A 70 2.38 -8.61 -11.21
CA LEU A 70 3.01 -7.84 -10.15
C LEU A 70 3.94 -8.75 -9.38
N GLN A 71 5.23 -8.42 -9.38
CA GLN A 71 6.23 -9.10 -8.58
C GLN A 71 6.95 -8.07 -7.70
N VAL A 72 6.87 -8.26 -6.38
CA VAL A 72 7.48 -7.36 -5.40
C VAL A 72 7.84 -8.11 -4.12
N ASP A 73 9.01 -7.80 -3.58
CA ASP A 73 9.42 -8.23 -2.25
C ASP A 73 9.21 -7.10 -1.23
N LEU A 74 8.26 -7.29 -0.30
CA LEU A 74 7.95 -6.32 0.76
C LEU A 74 8.72 -6.60 2.05
N SER A 75 9.54 -7.66 2.11
CA SER A 75 10.36 -8.02 3.27
C SER A 75 11.15 -6.84 3.84
N PRO A 76 11.84 -6.00 3.03
CA PRO A 76 12.59 -4.87 3.59
C PRO A 76 11.70 -3.79 4.21
N LEU A 77 10.41 -3.73 3.89
CA LEU A 77 9.51 -2.69 4.39
C LEU A 77 9.00 -2.97 5.82
N PHE A 78 8.91 -4.24 6.22
CA PHE A 78 8.51 -4.60 7.58
C PHE A 78 9.66 -4.36 8.58
N ASP A 79 9.42 -3.54 9.62
CA ASP A 79 10.32 -3.36 10.77
C ASP A 79 9.63 -3.75 12.09
N TRP A 80 10.23 -3.42 13.22
CA TRP A 80 9.68 -3.69 14.55
C TRP A 80 8.30 -3.03 14.76
N ASN A 81 8.05 -1.88 14.14
CA ASN A 81 6.81 -1.10 14.26
C ASN A 81 5.77 -1.44 13.18
N THR A 82 6.16 -1.61 11.91
CA THR A 82 5.24 -1.81 10.76
C THR A 82 4.48 -3.14 10.85
N LYS A 83 3.18 -3.10 11.16
CA LYS A 83 2.33 -4.31 11.33
C LYS A 83 1.59 -4.70 10.06
N GLN A 84 1.26 -3.73 9.23
CA GLN A 84 0.47 -3.88 8.02
C GLN A 84 0.95 -2.91 6.96
N LEU A 85 0.84 -3.31 5.70
CA LEU A 85 1.07 -2.47 4.53
C LEU A 85 -0.22 -2.41 3.72
N PHE A 86 -0.59 -1.20 3.28
CA PHE A 86 -1.70 -0.98 2.36
C PHE A 86 -1.11 -0.76 0.97
N LEU A 87 -1.29 -1.74 0.10
CA LEU A 87 -0.86 -1.66 -1.28
C LEU A 87 -2.03 -1.28 -2.16
N PHE A 88 -1.76 -0.40 -3.12
CA PHE A 88 -2.69 -0.05 -4.17
C PHE A 88 -1.92 0.09 -5.48
N LEU A 89 -2.55 -0.32 -6.56
CA LEU A 89 -2.08 -0.14 -7.93
C LEU A 89 -2.99 0.89 -8.59
N THR A 90 -2.41 1.99 -9.07
CA THR A 90 -3.11 3.07 -9.75
C THR A 90 -2.73 3.12 -11.23
N ALA A 91 -3.71 3.40 -12.08
CA ALA A 91 -3.47 3.86 -13.43
C ALA A 91 -3.47 5.39 -13.42
N GLU A 92 -2.40 5.97 -13.96
CA GLU A 92 -2.26 7.40 -14.18
C GLU A 92 -2.23 7.67 -15.67
N TYR A 93 -3.08 8.60 -16.12
CA TYR A 93 -3.20 8.98 -17.52
C TYR A 93 -3.61 10.44 -17.63
N ALA A 94 -3.36 11.05 -18.79
CA ALA A 94 -3.74 12.41 -19.08
C ALA A 94 -4.74 12.43 -20.24
N THR A 95 -5.73 13.31 -20.15
CA THR A 95 -6.70 13.56 -21.23
C THR A 95 -6.60 15.01 -21.67
N LYS A 96 -7.39 15.39 -22.70
CA LYS A 96 -7.43 16.80 -23.15
C LYS A 96 -8.02 17.74 -22.11
N GLU A 97 -8.91 17.21 -21.27
CA GLU A 97 -9.67 17.98 -20.28
C GLU A 97 -8.97 17.98 -18.93
N ASN A 98 -8.21 16.92 -18.61
CA ASN A 98 -7.50 16.82 -17.35
C ASN A 98 -6.04 16.39 -17.53
N ALA A 99 -5.14 17.13 -16.89
CA ALA A 99 -3.70 16.87 -16.92
C ALA A 99 -3.30 15.61 -16.12
N LEU A 100 -4.08 15.22 -15.11
CA LEU A 100 -3.82 14.03 -14.30
C LEU A 100 -5.13 13.36 -13.88
N ASN A 101 -5.40 12.20 -14.47
CA ASN A 101 -6.42 11.27 -14.01
C ASN A 101 -5.74 10.09 -13.30
N GLN A 102 -6.19 9.76 -12.09
CA GLN A 102 -5.66 8.66 -11.31
C GLN A 102 -6.81 7.75 -10.86
N VAL A 103 -6.74 6.47 -11.24
CA VAL A 103 -7.77 5.47 -10.90
C VAL A 103 -7.11 4.30 -10.20
N VAL A 104 -7.64 3.91 -9.03
CA VAL A 104 -7.18 2.72 -8.31
C VAL A 104 -7.75 1.47 -8.98
N LEU A 105 -6.87 0.59 -9.43
CA LEU A 105 -7.21 -0.64 -10.15
C LEU A 105 -7.30 -1.87 -9.23
N TRP A 106 -6.44 -1.89 -8.21
CA TRP A 106 -6.30 -3.03 -7.30
C TRP A 106 -5.73 -2.56 -5.97
N ASP A 107 -6.13 -3.22 -4.89
CA ASP A 107 -5.61 -2.98 -3.55
C ASP A 107 -5.48 -4.30 -2.79
N LYS A 108 -4.51 -4.33 -1.86
CA LYS A 108 -4.32 -5.44 -0.92
C LYS A 108 -3.70 -4.95 0.37
N ILE A 109 -4.22 -5.46 1.47
CA ILE A 109 -3.60 -5.30 2.79
C ILE A 109 -2.70 -6.52 3.01
N VAL A 110 -1.43 -6.28 3.33
CA VAL A 110 -0.47 -7.35 3.69
C VAL A 110 -0.10 -7.17 5.14
N LEU A 111 -0.35 -8.20 5.94
CA LEU A 111 0.03 -8.23 7.34
C LEU A 111 1.46 -8.77 7.47
N ARG A 112 2.14 -8.41 8.56
CA ARG A 112 3.50 -8.92 8.84
C ARG A 112 3.57 -10.45 8.90
N THR A 113 2.48 -11.11 9.28
CA THR A 113 2.39 -12.58 9.37
C THR A 113 2.21 -13.24 8.01
N ASP A 114 1.86 -12.48 6.97
CA ASP A 114 1.62 -13.00 5.63
C ASP A 114 2.94 -13.18 4.89
N ASN A 115 2.90 -13.83 3.73
CA ASN A 115 4.06 -13.89 2.84
C ASN A 115 4.41 -12.47 2.36
N PRO A 116 5.62 -11.96 2.66
CA PRO A 116 6.02 -10.61 2.24
C PRO A 116 6.34 -10.52 0.74
N VAL A 117 6.54 -11.66 0.07
CA VAL A 117 6.76 -11.71 -1.37
C VAL A 117 5.42 -11.87 -2.08
N ILE A 118 5.10 -10.92 -2.96
CA ILE A 118 3.93 -10.97 -3.83
C ILE A 118 4.41 -11.33 -5.23
N ASP A 119 3.84 -12.40 -5.78
CA ASP A 119 3.95 -12.75 -7.19
C ASP A 119 2.56 -13.04 -7.74
N LEU A 120 2.02 -12.10 -8.51
CA LEU A 120 0.74 -12.20 -9.20
C LEU A 120 1.01 -12.30 -10.70
N LYS A 121 0.41 -13.29 -11.35
CA LYS A 121 0.45 -13.49 -12.80
C LYS A 121 -0.95 -13.42 -13.38
N SER A 122 -1.15 -12.59 -14.40
CA SER A 122 -2.39 -12.31 -15.11
C SER A 122 -3.58 -12.09 -14.16
N ASN A 123 -3.36 -11.32 -13.09
CA ASN A 123 -4.41 -11.04 -12.12
C ASN A 123 -5.39 -10.00 -12.69
N ASN A 124 -6.68 -10.20 -12.43
CA ASN A 124 -7.72 -9.27 -12.85
C ASN A 124 -7.74 -8.02 -11.94
N LEU A 125 -8.23 -6.90 -12.47
CA LEU A 125 -8.50 -5.70 -11.67
C LEU A 125 -9.57 -6.00 -10.61
N LYS A 126 -9.43 -5.39 -9.44
CA LYS A 126 -10.46 -5.44 -8.39
C LYS A 126 -11.51 -4.35 -8.61
N TYR A 127 -11.08 -3.21 -9.12
CA TYR A 127 -11.95 -2.10 -9.49
C TYR A 127 -11.95 -1.91 -11.00
N TYR A 128 -13.12 -1.59 -11.53
CA TYR A 128 -13.28 -1.29 -12.93
C TYR A 128 -12.55 0.00 -13.29
N PHE A 129 -11.78 -0.01 -14.36
CA PHE A 129 -11.14 1.19 -14.87
C PHE A 129 -12.13 1.97 -15.74
N TRP A 130 -12.90 2.85 -15.10
CA TRP A 130 -13.78 3.81 -15.76
C TRP A 130 -13.06 5.13 -15.97
N ASP A 131 -13.14 5.66 -17.18
CA ASP A 131 -12.80 7.04 -17.50
C ASP A 131 -14.07 7.87 -17.71
N ASP A 132 -13.96 9.16 -17.43
CA ASP A 132 -15.03 10.12 -17.71
C ASP A 132 -14.93 10.51 -19.19
N GLY A 133 -15.82 9.94 -20.02
CA GLY A 133 -15.80 10.11 -21.48
C GLY A 133 -14.96 9.08 -22.25
N ASN A 134 -14.29 9.54 -23.32
CA ASN A 134 -13.59 8.71 -24.31
C ASN A 134 -12.07 8.97 -24.36
N GLY A 135 -11.45 9.18 -23.21
CA GLY A 135 -10.04 9.55 -23.08
C GLY A 135 -9.07 8.35 -23.11
N LEU A 136 -9.57 7.14 -22.87
CA LEU A 136 -8.78 5.90 -22.91
C LEU A 136 -8.57 5.45 -24.36
N ARG A 137 -7.51 5.95 -24.99
CA ARG A 137 -7.06 5.55 -26.33
C ARG A 137 -5.61 5.11 -26.36
#